data_AF-M9MAV3-F1
#
_entry.id   AF-M9MAV3-F1
#
_cell.length_a   1.000
_cell.length_b   1.000
_cell.length_c   1.000
_cell.angle_alpha   90.00
_cell.angle_beta   90.00
_cell.angle_gamma   90.00
#
_symmetry.space_group_name_H-M   'P 1'
#
loop_
_entity.id
_entity.type
_entity.pdbx_description
1 polymer ?
#
loop_
_entity_poly.entity_id
_entity_poly.type
_entity_poly.pdbx_seq_one_letter_code
_entity_poly.pdbx_strand_id
1 'polypeptide(L)'
;MTSLYNKIRSVSFDVLWRTALVRLPRAVPLSALKWTSPEGPHPFIFQMPSRSADYTIPLYIFIPTRFYDDWPSTGAPVLVDFHGGGFYLGSCLEQAPFCSSMARQLDSIVISVDYRMGPFHRFPAAIEDGEDVLSAILDRDFAGYEPLRNAIAARVQSEKAKLAKSGAEALAEQHKAELQQGKIEQVSAPPTSDPSSVGAASSSSFDFDASKVSVSGFSSGGNLALNLALHIKPPELDMEWPSKFAQDHPAPIPLLLFYPSFDLRQLPSQRSRPQHMALPSPFWTKVADALAPTYAEEEQTHHPRVSPGLASLESLHPSARVFLVLCELDTLAEQSKEWVAKMQNHERTEHLVVEDVANMKHGWTQMPDGWLSPEEKQAKEAVFAKAIAFVQWAWNGSDGDTKPRSEVIVPQKDTEQVSKTTVSTASMAEQD
;
A
#
# COMPACT_ATOMS: atom_id res chain seq x y z
N MET A 1 -14.18 20.50 19.50
CA MET A 1 -14.76 21.23 18.35
C MET A 1 -13.99 22.51 17.98
N THR A 2 -13.27 23.16 18.92
CA THR A 2 -12.54 24.42 18.72
C THR A 2 -11.34 24.31 17.74
N SER A 3 -10.67 23.15 17.69
CA SER A 3 -9.46 22.94 16.85
C SER A 3 -9.77 22.87 15.34
N LEU A 4 -10.73 22.03 14.92
CA LEU A 4 -11.08 21.89 13.50
C LEU A 4 -11.70 23.17 12.91
N TYR A 5 -12.53 23.85 13.69
CA TYR A 5 -13.12 25.14 13.29
C TYR A 5 -12.06 26.21 13.02
N ASN A 6 -11.05 26.30 13.90
CA ASN A 6 -9.94 27.22 13.72
C ASN A 6 -9.09 26.85 12.50
N LYS A 7 -8.83 25.55 12.26
CA LYS A 7 -8.14 25.07 11.05
C LYS A 7 -8.89 25.39 9.77
N ILE A 8 -10.22 25.26 9.75
CA ILE A 8 -11.03 25.60 8.57
C ILE A 8 -10.96 27.11 8.30
N ARG A 9 -11.02 27.95 9.35
CA ARG A 9 -10.94 29.40 9.20
C ARG A 9 -9.58 29.93 8.76
N SER A 10 -8.50 29.20 9.04
CA SER A 10 -7.15 29.59 8.61
C SER A 10 -6.86 29.28 7.14
N VAL A 11 -7.74 28.53 6.44
CA VAL A 11 -7.55 28.16 5.04
C VAL A 11 -8.41 29.06 4.14
N SER A 12 -7.85 29.50 3.01
CA SER A 12 -8.57 30.36 2.07
C SER A 12 -9.78 29.62 1.48
N PHE A 13 -10.86 30.35 1.16
CA PHE A 13 -12.03 29.77 0.50
C PHE A 13 -11.65 29.06 -0.81
N ASP A 14 -10.69 29.62 -1.55
CA ASP A 14 -10.18 29.08 -2.81
C ASP A 14 -9.60 27.66 -2.64
N VAL A 15 -8.86 27.42 -1.57
CA VAL A 15 -8.33 26.09 -1.21
C VAL A 15 -9.44 25.20 -0.66
N LEU A 16 -10.36 25.73 0.16
CA LEU A 16 -11.44 24.94 0.78
C LEU A 16 -12.36 24.30 -0.26
N TRP A 17 -12.83 25.07 -1.26
CA TRP A 17 -13.76 24.51 -2.24
C TRP A 17 -13.07 23.48 -3.14
N ARG A 18 -11.79 23.69 -3.50
CA ARG A 18 -10.99 22.71 -4.26
C ARG A 18 -10.76 21.44 -3.47
N THR A 19 -10.45 21.59 -2.18
CA THR A 19 -10.30 20.46 -1.25
C THR A 19 -11.60 19.66 -1.18
N ALA A 20 -12.76 20.34 -1.08
CA ALA A 20 -14.04 19.66 -1.10
C ALA A 20 -14.29 18.89 -2.41
N LEU A 21 -13.96 19.50 -3.56
CA LEU A 21 -14.10 18.88 -4.87
C LEU A 21 -13.29 17.58 -4.99
N VAL A 22 -12.00 17.61 -4.67
CA VAL A 22 -11.11 16.44 -4.84
C VAL A 22 -11.33 15.35 -3.80
N ARG A 23 -12.04 15.65 -2.71
CA ARG A 23 -12.36 14.68 -1.65
C ARG A 23 -13.75 14.05 -1.77
N LEU A 24 -14.56 14.43 -2.76
CA LEU A 24 -15.84 13.77 -3.04
C LEU A 24 -15.73 12.24 -3.18
N PRO A 25 -14.70 11.67 -3.87
CA PRO A 25 -14.54 10.22 -3.96
C PRO A 25 -14.36 9.51 -2.61
N ARG A 26 -13.91 10.22 -1.56
CA ARG A 26 -13.76 9.66 -0.22
C ARG A 26 -15.11 9.37 0.47
N ALA A 27 -16.21 9.88 -0.05
CA ALA A 27 -17.56 9.59 0.43
C ALA A 27 -18.11 8.25 -0.09
N VAL A 28 -17.35 7.51 -0.91
CA VAL A 28 -17.74 6.19 -1.39
C VAL A 28 -17.86 5.23 -0.19
N PRO A 29 -19.01 4.54 -0.02
CA PRO A 29 -19.19 3.62 1.10
C PRO A 29 -18.39 2.33 0.89
N LEU A 30 -17.99 1.67 2.00
CA LEU A 30 -17.31 0.36 1.98
C LEU A 30 -18.08 -0.69 1.16
N SER A 31 -19.41 -0.60 1.11
CA SER A 31 -20.25 -1.54 0.33
C SER A 31 -19.98 -1.52 -1.16
N ALA A 32 -19.39 -0.45 -1.70
CA ALA A 32 -18.96 -0.38 -3.10
C ALA A 32 -17.90 -1.45 -3.44
N LEU A 33 -17.12 -1.90 -2.45
CA LEU A 33 -16.11 -2.95 -2.63
C LEU A 33 -16.71 -4.29 -3.07
N LYS A 34 -17.99 -4.54 -2.81
CA LYS A 34 -18.68 -5.73 -3.32
C LYS A 34 -18.73 -5.78 -4.85
N TRP A 35 -18.55 -4.64 -5.51
CA TRP A 35 -18.56 -4.52 -6.97
C TRP A 35 -17.16 -4.30 -7.53
N THR A 36 -16.34 -3.49 -6.86
CA THR A 36 -14.99 -3.13 -7.35
C THR A 36 -13.90 -4.13 -6.94
N SER A 37 -14.13 -4.92 -5.90
CA SER A 37 -13.22 -5.97 -5.43
C SER A 37 -14.05 -7.13 -4.84
N PRO A 38 -14.85 -7.83 -5.67
CA PRO A 38 -15.80 -8.84 -5.19
C PRO A 38 -15.12 -10.01 -4.47
N GLU A 39 -13.88 -10.34 -4.83
CA GLU A 39 -13.13 -11.45 -4.25
C GLU A 39 -12.71 -11.23 -2.79
N GLY A 40 -12.69 -9.97 -2.32
CA GLY A 40 -12.24 -9.63 -0.96
C GLY A 40 -10.78 -10.05 -0.69
N PRO A 41 -10.34 -10.16 0.58
CA PRO A 41 -11.09 -9.80 1.77
C PRO A 41 -11.48 -8.31 1.74
N HIS A 42 -12.63 -7.96 2.30
CA HIS A 42 -12.98 -6.54 2.49
C HIS A 42 -12.42 -6.04 3.81
N PRO A 43 -11.96 -4.78 3.88
CA PRO A 43 -11.31 -4.27 5.07
C PRO A 43 -12.35 -4.01 6.17
N PHE A 44 -11.90 -4.14 7.41
CA PHE A 44 -12.54 -3.44 8.53
C PHE A 44 -11.71 -2.20 8.88
N ILE A 45 -12.37 -1.19 9.45
CA ILE A 45 -11.70 0.04 9.85
C ILE A 45 -11.38 -0.02 11.35
N PHE A 46 -10.11 0.19 11.69
CA PHE A 46 -9.65 0.34 13.06
C PHE A 46 -9.10 1.75 13.29
N GLN A 47 -9.44 2.37 14.42
CA GLN A 47 -8.94 3.70 14.80
C GLN A 47 -7.74 3.52 15.73
N MET A 48 -6.53 3.48 15.17
CA MET A 48 -5.32 3.23 15.94
C MET A 48 -4.90 4.48 16.72
N PRO A 49 -4.54 4.37 18.01
CA PRO A 49 -3.90 5.47 18.74
C PRO A 49 -2.64 5.98 18.01
N SER A 50 -2.53 7.29 17.82
CA SER A 50 -1.32 7.92 17.28
C SER A 50 -0.44 8.48 18.39
N ARG A 51 0.73 9.03 18.01
CA ARG A 51 1.58 9.83 18.91
C ARG A 51 0.87 11.06 19.47
N SER A 52 -0.15 11.57 18.78
CA SER A 52 -0.99 12.67 19.24
C SER A 52 -2.17 12.13 20.04
N ALA A 53 -2.26 12.50 21.32
CA ALA A 53 -3.32 12.03 22.22
C ALA A 53 -4.76 12.39 21.76
N ASP A 54 -4.92 13.39 20.88
CA ASP A 54 -6.20 13.85 20.35
C ASP A 54 -6.51 13.32 18.94
N TYR A 55 -5.71 12.39 18.42
CA TYR A 55 -5.86 11.86 17.07
C TYR A 55 -5.69 10.34 17.03
N THR A 56 -6.56 9.68 16.27
CA THR A 56 -6.44 8.27 15.89
C THR A 56 -6.28 8.17 14.39
N ILE A 57 -5.41 7.27 13.94
CA ILE A 57 -5.16 6.98 12.53
C ILE A 57 -6.16 5.91 12.08
N PRO A 58 -7.04 6.18 11.10
CA PRO A 58 -7.91 5.16 10.53
C PRO A 58 -7.09 4.19 9.68
N LEU A 59 -7.22 2.90 9.98
CA LEU A 59 -6.56 1.81 9.27
C LEU A 59 -7.59 0.94 8.59
N TYR A 60 -7.43 0.73 7.29
CA TYR A 60 -8.22 -0.22 6.51
C TYR A 60 -7.46 -1.54 6.50
N ILE A 61 -7.90 -2.50 7.32
CA ILE A 61 -7.18 -3.74 7.57
C ILE A 61 -7.85 -4.89 6.83
N PHE A 62 -7.09 -5.52 5.94
CA PHE A 62 -7.48 -6.66 5.14
C PHE A 62 -6.85 -7.92 5.76
N ILE A 63 -7.69 -8.88 6.15
CA ILE A 63 -7.24 -10.14 6.74
C ILE A 63 -7.58 -11.27 5.76
N PRO A 64 -6.60 -12.05 5.29
CA PRO A 64 -6.86 -13.20 4.43
C PRO A 64 -7.66 -14.26 5.19
N THR A 65 -8.60 -14.91 4.50
CA THR A 65 -9.51 -15.89 5.11
C THR A 65 -8.80 -17.09 5.72
N ARG A 66 -7.61 -17.45 5.22
CA ARG A 66 -6.74 -18.49 5.77
C ARG A 66 -6.43 -18.27 7.26
N PHE A 67 -6.28 -17.02 7.71
CA PHE A 67 -6.00 -16.72 9.12
C PHE A 67 -7.21 -16.90 10.04
N TYR A 68 -8.38 -17.23 9.47
CA TYR A 68 -9.53 -17.65 10.25
C TYR A 68 -9.42 -19.11 10.70
N ASP A 69 -8.50 -19.91 10.18
CA ASP A 69 -8.27 -21.26 10.68
C ASP A 69 -7.27 -21.21 11.82
N ASP A 70 -6.03 -20.81 11.53
CA ASP A 70 -4.95 -20.66 12.51
C ASP A 70 -3.99 -19.52 12.12
N TRP A 71 -3.30 -18.98 13.13
CA TRP A 71 -2.19 -18.05 12.91
C TRP A 71 -0.91 -18.82 12.59
N PRO A 72 -0.02 -18.29 11.72
CA PRO A 72 1.32 -18.86 11.57
C PRO A 72 2.07 -18.80 12.90
N SER A 73 2.88 -19.82 13.19
CA SER A 73 3.63 -19.92 14.45
C SER A 73 4.68 -18.82 14.62
N THR A 74 5.13 -18.20 13.53
CA THR A 74 6.09 -17.08 13.53
C THR A 74 5.41 -15.70 13.59
N GLY A 75 4.07 -15.65 13.60
CA GLY A 75 3.29 -14.44 13.41
C GLY A 75 2.83 -14.26 11.96
N ALA A 76 1.91 -13.32 11.72
CA ALA A 76 1.42 -13.04 10.37
C ALA A 76 2.34 -12.07 9.61
N PRO A 77 2.72 -12.35 8.36
CA PRO A 77 3.33 -11.34 7.48
C PRO A 77 2.43 -10.12 7.32
N VAL A 78 3.04 -8.96 7.11
CA VAL A 78 2.30 -7.70 6.98
C VAL A 78 2.82 -6.82 5.84
N LEU A 79 1.89 -6.19 5.14
CA LEU A 79 2.15 -5.15 4.15
C LEU A 79 1.44 -3.87 4.56
N VAL A 80 2.20 -2.79 4.74
CA VAL A 80 1.68 -1.45 5.04
C VAL A 80 1.56 -0.68 3.74
N ASP A 81 0.34 -0.27 3.38
CA ASP A 81 0.04 0.42 2.13
C ASP A 81 -0.30 1.90 2.35
N PHE A 82 0.23 2.75 1.46
CA PHE A 82 -0.09 4.17 1.39
C PHE A 82 -0.74 4.52 0.05
N HIS A 83 -1.96 5.04 0.11
CA HIS A 83 -2.65 5.51 -1.08
C HIS A 83 -1.97 6.73 -1.73
N GLY A 84 -2.24 6.93 -3.02
CA GLY A 84 -1.79 8.13 -3.74
C GLY A 84 -2.73 9.31 -3.57
N GLY A 85 -2.39 10.44 -4.22
CA GLY A 85 -3.23 11.63 -4.23
C GLY A 85 -2.56 12.94 -3.82
N GLY A 86 -1.24 13.05 -4.04
CA GLY A 86 -0.51 14.30 -3.85
C GLY A 86 -0.54 14.86 -2.42
N PHE A 87 -0.87 14.04 -1.42
CA PHE A 87 -1.09 14.45 -0.02
C PHE A 87 -2.29 15.36 0.24
N TYR A 88 -3.21 15.53 -0.71
CA TYR A 88 -4.42 16.36 -0.56
C TYR A 88 -5.71 15.70 -1.07
N LEU A 89 -5.61 14.62 -1.85
CA LEU A 89 -6.73 13.78 -2.32
C LEU A 89 -6.41 12.29 -2.16
N GLY A 90 -7.35 11.44 -2.61
CA GLY A 90 -7.19 9.98 -2.64
C GLY A 90 -7.78 9.30 -1.40
N SER A 91 -7.86 7.98 -1.45
CA SER A 91 -8.40 7.16 -0.36
C SER A 91 -7.86 5.73 -0.35
N CYS A 92 -7.89 5.08 0.82
CA CYS A 92 -7.67 3.64 0.94
C CYS A 92 -8.63 2.81 0.07
N LEU A 93 -9.83 3.32 -0.24
CA LEU A 93 -10.80 2.60 -1.06
C LEU A 93 -10.40 2.52 -2.53
N GLU A 94 -9.69 3.51 -3.06
CA GLU A 94 -9.09 3.44 -4.41
C GLU A 94 -8.00 2.37 -4.49
N GLN A 95 -7.30 2.12 -3.38
CA GLN A 95 -6.27 1.09 -3.22
C GLN A 95 -6.80 -0.29 -2.85
N ALA A 96 -8.07 -0.39 -2.44
CA ALA A 96 -8.62 -1.62 -1.89
C ALA A 96 -8.51 -2.83 -2.83
N PRO A 97 -8.71 -2.74 -4.17
CA PRO A 97 -8.52 -3.91 -5.05
C PRO A 97 -7.09 -4.45 -5.01
N PHE A 98 -6.08 -3.57 -4.96
CA PHE A 98 -4.68 -3.95 -4.80
C PHE A 98 -4.44 -4.58 -3.42
N CYS A 99 -4.87 -3.91 -2.35
CA CYS A 99 -4.71 -4.41 -0.98
C CYS A 99 -5.35 -5.77 -0.77
N SER A 100 -6.58 -5.97 -1.27
CA SER A 100 -7.26 -7.27 -1.27
C SER A 100 -6.43 -8.33 -1.99
N SER A 101 -5.92 -8.01 -3.19
CA SER A 101 -5.11 -8.93 -4.00
C SER A 101 -3.83 -9.34 -3.27
N MET A 102 -3.10 -8.37 -2.70
CA MET A 102 -1.89 -8.63 -1.93
C MET A 102 -2.18 -9.48 -0.70
N ALA A 103 -3.27 -9.20 0.03
CA ALA A 103 -3.65 -10.00 1.19
C ALA A 103 -3.90 -11.47 0.83
N ARG A 104 -4.62 -11.72 -0.29
CA ARG A 104 -4.90 -13.09 -0.78
C ARG A 104 -3.65 -13.80 -1.27
N GLN A 105 -2.84 -13.14 -2.09
CA GLN A 105 -1.76 -13.81 -2.82
C GLN A 105 -0.46 -13.94 -2.01
N LEU A 106 -0.25 -13.06 -1.02
CA LEU A 106 0.89 -13.14 -0.10
C LEU A 106 0.57 -13.87 1.20
N ASP A 107 -0.69 -14.26 1.43
CA ASP A 107 -1.18 -14.71 2.74
C ASP A 107 -0.69 -13.77 3.85
N SER A 108 -0.96 -12.46 3.69
CA SER A 108 -0.47 -11.41 4.57
C SER A 108 -1.59 -10.48 5.03
N ILE A 109 -1.45 -9.91 6.22
CA ILE A 109 -2.31 -8.80 6.64
C ILE A 109 -1.89 -7.56 5.86
N VAL A 110 -2.85 -6.90 5.20
CA VAL A 110 -2.60 -5.62 4.56
C VAL A 110 -3.24 -4.51 5.37
N ILE A 111 -2.45 -3.47 5.69
CA ILE A 111 -2.90 -2.29 6.44
C ILE A 111 -2.75 -1.08 5.52
N SER A 112 -3.87 -0.63 4.92
CA SER A 112 -3.87 0.63 4.17
C SER A 112 -4.13 1.80 5.13
N VAL A 113 -3.20 2.75 5.17
CA VAL A 113 -3.18 3.85 6.13
C VAL A 113 -3.93 5.06 5.57
N ASP A 114 -5.00 5.49 6.24
CA ASP A 114 -5.74 6.71 5.87
C ASP A 114 -5.09 7.95 6.51
N TYR A 115 -3.87 8.23 6.05
CA TYR A 115 -2.98 9.22 6.65
C TYR A 115 -3.52 10.66 6.54
N ARG A 116 -3.08 11.52 7.45
CA ARG A 116 -3.42 12.94 7.50
C ARG A 116 -2.92 13.68 6.25
N MET A 117 -3.77 14.58 5.73
CA MET A 117 -3.54 15.27 4.45
C MET A 117 -3.76 16.78 4.53
N GLY A 118 -3.08 17.51 3.63
CA GLY A 118 -3.29 18.93 3.38
C GLY A 118 -4.72 19.23 2.91
N PRO A 119 -5.27 20.42 3.19
CA PRO A 119 -4.63 21.56 3.88
C PRO A 119 -4.67 21.49 5.41
N PHE A 120 -5.41 20.54 5.99
CA PHE A 120 -5.71 20.53 7.44
C PHE A 120 -4.58 19.94 8.28
N HIS A 121 -3.71 19.17 7.64
CA HIS A 121 -2.54 18.56 8.23
C HIS A 121 -1.40 18.60 7.22
N ARG A 122 -0.42 19.45 7.53
CA ARG A 122 0.76 19.68 6.69
C ARG A 122 1.88 18.70 7.06
N PHE A 123 2.94 18.70 6.29
CA PHE A 123 4.20 18.06 6.64
C PHE A 123 4.60 18.43 8.08
N PRO A 124 5.00 17.46 8.94
CA PRO A 124 5.27 16.05 8.62
C PRO A 124 4.12 15.06 8.88
N ALA A 125 2.88 15.50 9.10
CA ALA A 125 1.80 14.68 9.65
C ALA A 125 1.57 13.32 8.95
N ALA A 126 1.63 13.28 7.60
CA ALA A 126 1.43 12.04 6.86
C ALA A 126 2.54 11.00 7.11
N ILE A 127 3.80 11.47 7.23
CA ILE A 127 4.96 10.62 7.52
C ILE A 127 4.86 10.11 8.95
N GLU A 128 4.51 10.97 9.89
CA GLU A 128 4.31 10.59 11.29
C GLU A 128 3.24 9.50 11.45
N ASP A 129 2.15 9.56 10.68
CA ASP A 129 1.11 8.53 10.72
C ASP A 129 1.64 7.18 10.21
N GLY A 130 2.42 7.18 9.13
CA GLY A 130 3.05 5.97 8.62
C GLY A 130 4.09 5.39 9.60
N GLU A 131 4.87 6.25 10.24
CA GLU A 131 5.82 5.87 11.28
C GLU A 131 5.14 5.26 12.52
N ASP A 132 4.01 5.83 12.94
CA ASP A 132 3.23 5.34 14.07
C ASP A 132 2.64 3.96 13.79
N VAL A 133 2.17 3.72 12.55
CA VAL A 133 1.68 2.40 12.13
C VAL A 133 2.82 1.37 12.13
N LEU A 134 3.98 1.74 11.60
CA LEU A 134 5.15 0.84 11.60
C LEU A 134 5.64 0.56 13.04
N SER A 135 5.58 1.56 13.92
CA SER A 135 5.91 1.40 15.34
C SER A 135 4.89 0.49 16.04
N ALA A 136 3.60 0.60 15.75
CA ALA A 136 2.58 -0.33 16.29
C ALA A 136 2.80 -1.78 15.85
N ILE A 137 3.45 -2.01 14.71
CA ILE A 137 3.82 -3.34 14.24
C ILE A 137 5.06 -3.85 14.98
N LEU A 138 6.12 -3.02 15.06
CA LEU A 138 7.47 -3.46 15.44
C LEU A 138 7.87 -3.17 16.90
N ASP A 139 7.32 -2.14 17.52
CA ASP A 139 7.73 -1.61 18.83
C ASP A 139 6.68 -1.92 19.91
N ARG A 140 7.04 -2.81 20.84
CA ARG A 140 6.19 -3.27 21.95
C ARG A 140 5.76 -2.16 22.89
N ASP A 141 6.56 -1.11 23.00
CA ASP A 141 6.31 0.00 23.92
C ASP A 141 5.44 1.09 23.27
N PHE A 142 5.18 1.00 21.96
CA PHE A 142 4.32 1.95 21.27
C PHE A 142 2.86 1.79 21.68
N ALA A 143 2.18 2.91 21.96
CA ALA A 143 0.79 2.91 22.44
C ALA A 143 -0.20 2.18 21.52
N GLY A 144 0.09 2.13 20.21
CA GLY A 144 -0.71 1.41 19.22
C GLY A 144 -0.46 -0.11 19.14
N TYR A 145 0.60 -0.64 19.77
CA TYR A 145 1.04 -2.03 19.63
C TYR A 145 -0.01 -3.06 20.07
N GLU A 146 -0.47 -2.96 21.32
CA GLU A 146 -1.49 -3.83 21.89
C GLU A 146 -2.89 -3.61 21.27
N PRO A 147 -3.38 -2.36 21.10
CA PRO A 147 -4.68 -2.11 20.47
C PRO A 147 -4.81 -2.70 19.06
N LEU A 148 -3.76 -2.60 18.23
CA LEU A 148 -3.78 -3.14 16.86
C LEU A 148 -3.92 -4.67 16.86
N ARG A 149 -3.15 -5.37 17.70
CA ARG A 149 -3.21 -6.84 17.82
C ARG A 149 -4.58 -7.30 18.31
N ASN A 150 -5.10 -6.65 19.34
CA ASN A 150 -6.41 -6.96 19.91
C ASN A 150 -7.54 -6.75 18.89
N ALA A 151 -7.48 -5.68 18.09
CA ALA A 151 -8.46 -5.43 17.04
C ALA A 151 -8.46 -6.52 15.95
N ILE A 152 -7.27 -6.95 15.51
CA ILE A 152 -7.11 -8.01 14.50
C ILE A 152 -7.59 -9.37 15.05
N ALA A 153 -7.17 -9.74 16.25
CA ALA A 153 -7.59 -10.98 16.90
C ALA A 153 -9.11 -11.04 17.09
N ALA A 154 -9.71 -9.95 17.58
CA ALA A 154 -11.16 -9.84 17.74
C ALA A 154 -11.90 -9.93 16.40
N ARG A 155 -11.36 -9.30 15.35
CA ARG A 155 -11.93 -9.39 13.99
C ARG A 155 -11.93 -10.83 13.50
N VAL A 156 -10.81 -11.54 13.62
CA VAL A 156 -10.71 -12.94 13.20
C VAL A 156 -11.68 -13.81 13.98
N GLN A 157 -11.75 -13.69 15.30
CA GLN A 157 -12.72 -14.43 16.12
C GLN A 157 -14.17 -14.16 15.67
N SER A 158 -14.50 -12.90 15.36
CA SER A 158 -15.83 -12.53 14.87
C SER A 158 -16.16 -13.18 13.52
N GLU A 159 -15.22 -13.19 12.58
CA GLU A 159 -15.43 -13.79 11.25
C GLU A 159 -15.48 -15.32 11.32
N LYS A 160 -14.66 -15.96 12.16
CA LYS A 160 -14.77 -17.40 12.49
C LYS A 160 -16.17 -17.76 12.97
N ALA A 161 -16.70 -17.00 13.93
CA ALA A 161 -18.04 -17.23 14.49
C ALA A 161 -19.15 -17.08 13.44
N LYS A 162 -19.02 -16.10 12.53
CA LYS A 162 -19.99 -15.92 11.42
C LYS A 162 -19.96 -17.09 10.45
N LEU A 163 -18.77 -17.55 10.06
CA LEU A 163 -18.61 -18.69 9.14
C LEU A 163 -19.17 -19.98 9.74
N ALA A 164 -18.88 -20.26 11.01
CA ALA A 164 -19.43 -21.40 11.72
C ALA A 164 -20.97 -21.36 11.77
N LYS A 165 -21.55 -20.18 12.04
CA LYS A 165 -22.99 -19.99 12.04
C LYS A 165 -23.60 -20.20 10.65
N SER A 166 -23.04 -19.60 9.61
CA SER A 166 -23.54 -19.77 8.24
C SER A 166 -23.42 -21.21 7.74
N GLY A 167 -22.35 -21.93 8.12
CA GLY A 167 -22.18 -23.35 7.81
C GLY A 167 -23.23 -24.21 8.51
N ALA A 168 -23.52 -23.93 9.78
CA ALA A 168 -24.58 -24.62 10.52
C ALA A 168 -25.98 -24.35 9.93
N GLU A 169 -26.27 -23.11 9.53
CA GLU A 169 -27.52 -22.73 8.87
C GLU A 169 -27.67 -23.41 7.50
N ALA A 170 -26.60 -23.46 6.69
CA ALA A 170 -26.59 -24.14 5.40
C ALA A 170 -26.81 -25.66 5.54
N LEU A 171 -26.16 -26.29 6.53
CA LEU A 171 -26.36 -27.72 6.82
C LEU A 171 -27.80 -28.01 7.28
N ALA A 172 -28.38 -27.13 8.10
CA ALA A 172 -29.76 -27.25 8.55
C ALA A 172 -30.76 -27.14 7.39
N GLU A 173 -30.56 -26.19 6.47
CA GLU A 173 -31.39 -26.05 5.27
C GLU A 173 -31.21 -27.25 4.30
N GLN A 174 -29.98 -27.76 4.13
CA GLN A 174 -29.74 -28.98 3.35
C GLN A 174 -30.47 -30.19 3.96
N HIS A 175 -30.33 -30.41 5.27
CA HIS A 175 -31.00 -31.51 5.96
C HIS A 175 -32.53 -31.40 5.84
N LYS A 176 -33.08 -30.18 5.97
CA LYS A 176 -34.51 -29.92 5.75
C LYS A 176 -34.95 -30.26 4.32
N ALA A 177 -34.14 -29.92 3.30
CA ALA A 177 -34.41 -30.28 1.91
C ALA A 177 -34.33 -31.80 1.66
N GLU A 178 -33.38 -32.50 2.27
CA GLU A 178 -33.22 -33.96 2.18
C GLU A 178 -34.37 -34.71 2.88
N LEU A 179 -34.84 -34.21 4.03
CA LEU A 179 -36.04 -34.70 4.73
C LEU A 179 -37.29 -34.50 3.86
N GLN A 180 -37.45 -33.33 3.23
CA GLN A 180 -38.56 -33.08 2.30
C GLN A 180 -38.52 -33.95 1.05
N GLN A 181 -37.34 -34.40 0.63
CA GLN A 181 -37.15 -35.33 -0.49
C GLN A 181 -37.25 -36.82 -0.09
N GLY A 182 -37.52 -37.13 1.19
CA GLY A 182 -37.66 -38.50 1.67
C GLY A 182 -36.37 -39.32 1.63
N LYS A 183 -35.20 -38.67 1.61
CA LYS A 183 -33.89 -39.33 1.49
C LYS A 183 -33.25 -39.71 2.84
N ILE A 184 -33.80 -39.24 3.96
CA ILE A 184 -33.31 -39.54 5.32
C ILE A 184 -34.53 -39.80 6.22
N GLU A 185 -34.55 -40.93 6.93
CA GLU A 185 -35.51 -41.18 8.01
C GLU A 185 -35.13 -40.34 9.25
N GLN A 186 -36.11 -39.71 9.89
CA GLN A 186 -35.89 -38.92 11.11
C GLN A 186 -35.20 -39.78 12.19
N VAL A 187 -33.93 -39.48 12.49
CA VAL A 187 -33.28 -39.98 13.69
C VAL A 187 -33.57 -39.02 14.83
N SER A 188 -34.36 -39.46 15.79
CA SER A 188 -34.63 -38.76 17.05
C SER A 188 -33.33 -38.59 17.85
N ALA A 189 -32.94 -37.35 18.17
CA ALA A 189 -31.77 -37.09 18.98
C ALA A 189 -31.98 -37.61 20.44
N PRO A 190 -30.97 -38.25 21.07
CA PRO A 190 -31.02 -38.53 22.50
C PRO A 190 -30.92 -37.25 23.33
N PRO A 191 -31.37 -37.26 24.60
CA PRO A 191 -31.43 -36.06 25.43
C PRO A 191 -30.03 -35.49 25.71
N THR A 192 -30.03 -34.16 25.72
CA THR A 192 -28.91 -33.24 25.95
C THR A 192 -28.00 -33.66 27.11
N SER A 193 -26.71 -33.83 26.83
CA SER A 193 -25.66 -33.83 27.83
C SER A 193 -25.17 -32.41 28.12
N ASP A 194 -24.80 -32.22 29.37
CA ASP A 194 -24.37 -31.02 30.10
C ASP A 194 -23.55 -29.97 29.31
N PRO A 195 -23.86 -28.65 29.39
CA PRO A 195 -23.07 -27.60 28.74
C PRO A 195 -21.77 -27.23 29.47
N SER A 196 -21.35 -27.98 30.50
CA SER A 196 -20.33 -27.56 31.46
C SER A 196 -18.90 -28.05 31.14
N SER A 197 -18.50 -28.12 29.86
CA SER A 197 -17.11 -28.42 29.49
C SER A 197 -16.61 -27.76 28.21
N VAL A 198 -16.92 -26.48 27.99
CA VAL A 198 -16.11 -25.67 27.07
C VAL A 198 -14.93 -25.15 27.88
N GLY A 199 -13.84 -25.92 27.89
CA GLY A 199 -12.55 -25.46 28.39
C GLY A 199 -12.22 -24.11 27.76
N ALA A 200 -11.72 -23.19 28.58
CA ALA A 200 -11.19 -21.91 28.12
C ALA A 200 -10.16 -22.19 27.02
N ALA A 201 -10.58 -22.05 25.76
CA ALA A 201 -9.68 -22.12 24.63
C ALA A 201 -8.67 -21.01 24.84
N SER A 202 -7.43 -21.40 25.14
CA SER A 202 -6.28 -20.51 25.22
C SER A 202 -6.29 -19.70 23.92
N SER A 203 -6.64 -18.41 24.01
CA SER A 203 -6.57 -17.51 22.87
C SER A 203 -5.11 -17.46 22.45
N SER A 204 -4.76 -18.09 21.33
CA SER A 204 -3.46 -17.85 20.71
C SER A 204 -3.36 -16.34 20.46
N SER A 205 -2.45 -15.69 21.17
CA SER A 205 -2.21 -14.25 21.02
C SER A 205 -1.69 -14.02 19.61
N PHE A 206 -2.41 -13.24 18.82
CA PHE A 206 -1.98 -12.82 17.49
C PHE A 206 -0.75 -11.91 17.61
N ASP A 207 0.24 -12.13 16.73
CA ASP A 207 1.38 -11.22 16.55
C ASP A 207 1.76 -11.14 15.06
N PHE A 208 2.50 -10.10 14.69
CA PHE A 208 3.08 -9.95 13.36
C PHE A 208 4.43 -10.68 13.29
N ASP A 209 4.75 -11.23 12.13
CA ASP A 209 6.08 -11.72 11.82
C ASP A 209 6.98 -10.51 11.49
N ALA A 210 7.79 -10.07 12.45
CA ALA A 210 8.68 -8.93 12.30
C ALA A 210 9.74 -9.13 11.21
N SER A 211 9.99 -10.36 10.73
CA SER A 211 10.88 -10.63 9.60
C SER A 211 10.20 -10.49 8.24
N LYS A 212 8.87 -10.35 8.22
CA LYS A 212 8.05 -10.28 7.00
C LYS A 212 7.18 -9.03 6.99
N VAL A 213 7.83 -7.88 7.04
CA VAL A 213 7.21 -6.56 6.90
C VAL A 213 7.55 -5.98 5.54
N SER A 214 6.54 -5.59 4.79
CA SER A 214 6.68 -4.89 3.50
C SER A 214 5.92 -3.57 3.52
N VAL A 215 6.32 -2.65 2.64
CA VAL A 215 5.70 -1.34 2.52
C VAL A 215 5.39 -1.06 1.06
N SER A 216 4.17 -0.65 0.74
CA SER A 216 3.78 -0.22 -0.59
C SER A 216 3.28 1.22 -0.59
N GLY A 217 3.37 1.86 -1.74
CA GLY A 217 2.66 3.10 -1.95
C GLY A 217 2.66 3.58 -3.38
N PHE A 218 1.66 4.39 -3.70
CA PHE A 218 1.39 4.86 -5.04
C PHE A 218 1.49 6.38 -5.10
N SER A 219 2.21 6.95 -6.06
CA SER A 219 2.37 8.41 -6.18
C SER A 219 2.91 9.04 -4.88
N SER A 220 2.16 9.91 -4.22
CA SER A 220 2.48 10.43 -2.86
C SER A 220 2.60 9.33 -1.81
N GLY A 221 1.88 8.23 -1.94
CA GLY A 221 2.05 7.07 -1.07
C GLY A 221 3.40 6.39 -1.26
N GLY A 222 3.93 6.37 -2.48
CA GLY A 222 5.28 5.85 -2.76
C GLY A 222 6.37 6.71 -2.13
N ASN A 223 6.12 8.02 -2.02
CA ASN A 223 6.96 8.93 -1.23
C ASN A 223 6.95 8.57 0.26
N LEU A 224 5.77 8.29 0.85
CA LEU A 224 5.67 7.82 2.24
C LEU A 224 6.36 6.47 2.45
N ALA A 225 6.15 5.52 1.53
CA ALA A 225 6.74 4.20 1.60
C ALA A 225 8.27 4.24 1.60
N LEU A 226 8.88 5.04 0.71
CA LEU A 226 10.33 5.25 0.72
C LEU A 226 10.80 5.90 2.02
N ASN A 227 10.08 6.90 2.52
CA ASN A 227 10.41 7.59 3.76
C ASN A 227 10.58 6.64 4.95
N LEU A 228 9.74 5.61 5.09
CA LEU A 228 9.83 4.69 6.22
C LEU A 228 11.16 3.92 6.30
N ALA A 229 11.87 3.79 5.18
CA ALA A 229 13.16 3.11 5.09
C ALA A 229 14.36 4.09 5.02
N LEU A 230 14.14 5.39 5.14
CA LEU A 230 15.22 6.38 5.17
C LEU A 230 15.65 6.65 6.61
N HIS A 231 16.95 6.63 6.84
CA HIS A 231 17.63 7.02 8.07
C HIS A 231 18.55 8.21 7.73
N ILE A 232 18.05 9.43 7.93
CA ILE A 232 18.70 10.65 7.45
C ILE A 232 19.49 11.29 8.59
N LYS A 233 20.77 11.58 8.35
CA LYS A 233 21.73 12.10 9.33
C LYS A 233 22.28 13.47 8.94
N PRO A 234 22.92 14.21 9.87
CA PRO A 234 23.77 15.34 9.50
C PRO A 234 24.89 14.92 8.53
N PRO A 235 25.28 15.77 7.56
CA PRO A 235 24.82 17.16 7.36
C PRO A 235 23.57 17.30 6.47
N GLU A 236 22.94 16.21 6.01
CA GLU A 236 21.71 16.30 5.18
C GLU A 236 20.54 16.94 5.94
N LEU A 237 20.50 16.74 7.25
CA LEU A 237 19.59 17.40 8.19
C LEU A 237 20.36 17.94 9.39
N ASP A 238 19.86 19.02 10.00
CA ASP A 238 20.41 19.55 11.25
C ASP A 238 20.26 18.58 12.43
N MET A 239 19.30 17.66 12.34
CA MET A 239 19.05 16.62 13.33
C MET A 239 18.83 15.27 12.68
N GLU A 240 19.18 14.20 13.40
CA GLU A 240 18.94 12.85 12.97
C GLU A 240 17.43 12.57 12.91
N TRP A 241 16.98 12.00 11.80
CA TRP A 241 15.63 11.48 11.63
C TRP A 241 15.73 10.01 11.21
N PRO A 242 15.69 9.07 12.17
CA PRO A 242 15.94 7.67 11.88
C PRO A 242 14.76 6.99 11.19
N SER A 243 15.05 5.94 10.41
CA SER A 243 14.07 4.95 9.95
C SER A 243 13.39 4.27 11.16
N LYS A 244 12.13 3.86 11.00
CA LYS A 244 11.42 3.06 12.01
C LYS A 244 11.75 1.57 11.93
N PHE A 245 12.32 1.12 10.82
CA PHE A 245 13.12 -0.11 10.83
C PHE A 245 14.44 0.20 11.57
N ALA A 246 14.70 -0.52 12.65
CA ALA A 246 15.96 -0.43 13.38
C ALA A 246 17.14 -0.69 12.43
N GLN A 247 18.28 -0.03 12.65
CA GLN A 247 19.41 -0.10 11.72
C GLN A 247 19.98 -1.53 11.55
N ASP A 248 19.82 -2.36 12.56
CA ASP A 248 20.18 -3.78 12.61
C ASP A 248 18.99 -4.71 12.26
N HIS A 249 17.92 -4.17 11.66
CA HIS A 249 16.75 -4.95 11.27
C HIS A 249 17.19 -6.14 10.40
N PRO A 250 17.01 -7.38 10.90
CA PRO A 250 17.74 -8.55 10.39
C PRO A 250 17.19 -9.06 9.06
N ALA A 251 16.01 -8.57 8.66
CA ALA A 251 15.27 -9.09 7.55
C ALA A 251 15.20 -8.09 6.38
N PRO A 252 14.96 -8.60 5.16
CA PRO A 252 14.62 -7.79 4.00
C PRO A 252 13.43 -6.85 4.22
N ILE A 253 13.53 -5.62 3.69
CA ILE A 253 12.43 -4.64 3.71
C ILE A 253 11.99 -4.41 2.25
N PRO A 254 10.97 -5.13 1.75
CA PRO A 254 10.44 -4.92 0.41
C PRO A 254 9.66 -3.60 0.36
N LEU A 255 10.05 -2.71 -0.55
CA LEU A 255 9.38 -1.45 -0.86
C LEU A 255 8.76 -1.55 -2.26
N LEU A 256 7.44 -1.48 -2.34
CA LEU A 256 6.70 -1.47 -3.60
C LEU A 256 6.30 -0.03 -3.95
N LEU A 257 7.04 0.61 -4.84
CA LEU A 257 6.89 2.01 -5.20
C LEU A 257 6.24 2.13 -6.57
N PHE A 258 4.97 2.52 -6.60
CA PHE A 258 4.23 2.71 -7.85
C PHE A 258 4.27 4.18 -8.23
N TYR A 259 4.98 4.51 -9.32
CA TYR A 259 5.12 5.84 -9.91
C TYR A 259 5.27 6.94 -8.83
N PRO A 260 6.27 6.80 -7.94
CA PRO A 260 6.37 7.59 -6.71
C PRO A 260 6.70 9.07 -6.97
N SER A 261 6.24 9.95 -6.07
CA SER A 261 6.58 11.37 -6.08
C SER A 261 7.87 11.62 -5.27
N PHE A 262 9.03 11.43 -5.89
CA PHE A 262 10.35 11.58 -5.27
C PHE A 262 10.78 13.02 -4.97
N ASP A 263 10.35 13.99 -5.77
CA ASP A 263 10.73 15.39 -5.69
C ASP A 263 9.49 16.29 -5.82
N LEU A 264 9.25 17.07 -4.77
CA LEU A 264 8.10 17.97 -4.64
C LEU A 264 8.47 19.45 -4.89
N ARG A 265 9.72 19.77 -5.24
CA ARG A 265 10.16 21.16 -5.51
C ARG A 265 9.43 21.80 -6.68
N GLN A 266 8.95 20.99 -7.63
CA GLN A 266 8.16 21.46 -8.76
C GLN A 266 6.68 21.22 -8.52
N LEU A 267 5.89 22.28 -8.73
CA LEU A 267 4.44 22.17 -8.85
C LEU A 267 4.06 21.25 -10.03
N PRO A 268 2.87 20.62 -10.00
CA PRO A 268 2.40 19.79 -11.09
C PRO A 268 2.50 20.45 -12.48
N SER A 269 2.25 21.75 -12.60
CA SER A 269 2.39 22.50 -13.86
C SER A 269 3.82 22.81 -14.29
N GLN A 270 4.77 22.78 -13.36
CA GLN A 270 6.19 23.12 -13.59
C GLN A 270 7.03 21.91 -13.99
N ARG A 271 6.51 20.70 -13.77
CA ARG A 271 7.20 19.46 -14.09
C ARG A 271 7.38 19.30 -15.59
N SER A 272 8.45 18.61 -15.96
CA SER A 272 8.64 18.21 -17.34
C SER A 272 7.52 17.28 -17.81
N ARG A 273 7.30 17.31 -19.12
CA ARG A 273 6.26 16.52 -19.76
C ARG A 273 6.88 15.64 -20.84
N PRO A 274 6.67 14.31 -20.77
CA PRO A 274 7.07 13.41 -21.85
C PRO A 274 6.50 13.84 -23.21
N GLN A 275 7.27 13.68 -24.28
CA GLN A 275 6.96 14.22 -25.62
C GLN A 275 5.59 13.77 -26.16
N HIS A 276 5.15 12.55 -25.81
CA HIS A 276 3.89 11.95 -26.28
C HIS A 276 2.73 12.08 -25.27
N MET A 277 2.91 12.80 -24.16
CA MET A 277 1.87 12.99 -23.15
C MET A 277 0.90 14.11 -23.55
N ALA A 278 -0.40 13.82 -23.51
CA ALA A 278 -1.45 14.81 -23.78
C ALA A 278 -1.36 16.03 -22.84
N LEU A 279 -1.84 17.18 -23.31
CA LEU A 279 -1.90 18.38 -22.46
C LEU A 279 -2.90 18.17 -21.31
N PRO A 280 -2.54 18.52 -20.07
CA PRO A 280 -3.47 18.42 -18.96
C PRO A 280 -4.58 19.45 -19.11
N SER A 281 -5.74 19.15 -18.54
CA SER A 281 -6.85 20.11 -18.47
C SER A 281 -6.43 21.35 -17.67
N PRO A 282 -6.55 22.58 -18.22
CA PRO A 282 -6.19 23.80 -17.51
C PRO A 282 -6.91 23.97 -16.16
N PHE A 283 -8.13 23.45 -16.06
CA PHE A 283 -8.89 23.46 -14.81
C PHE A 283 -8.21 22.57 -13.76
N TRP A 284 -7.92 21.31 -14.12
CA TRP A 284 -7.31 20.36 -13.19
C TRP A 284 -5.88 20.74 -12.82
N THR A 285 -5.11 21.33 -13.75
CA THR A 285 -3.79 21.90 -13.45
C THR A 285 -3.88 22.99 -12.38
N LYS A 286 -4.80 23.96 -12.52
CA LYS A 286 -5.02 25.00 -11.52
C LYS A 286 -5.50 24.46 -10.18
N VAL A 287 -6.28 23.39 -10.17
CA VAL A 287 -6.69 22.72 -8.93
C VAL A 287 -5.48 22.08 -8.25
N ALA A 288 -4.66 21.35 -9.00
CA ALA A 288 -3.48 20.67 -8.47
C ALA A 288 -2.43 21.67 -7.93
N ASP A 289 -2.12 22.72 -8.69
CA ASP A 289 -1.16 23.75 -8.27
C ASP A 289 -1.62 24.53 -7.03
N ALA A 290 -2.93 24.73 -6.85
CA ALA A 290 -3.47 25.39 -5.66
C ALA A 290 -3.44 24.48 -4.43
N LEU A 291 -3.49 23.15 -4.60
CA LEU A 291 -3.54 22.19 -3.52
C LEU A 291 -2.18 21.59 -3.14
N ALA A 292 -1.24 21.48 -4.08
CA ALA A 292 0.08 20.90 -3.82
C ALA A 292 0.85 21.59 -2.68
N PRO A 293 0.90 22.95 -2.59
CA PRO A 293 1.56 23.64 -1.48
C PRO A 293 0.86 23.49 -0.13
N THR A 294 -0.33 22.89 -0.10
CA THR A 294 -1.09 22.74 1.15
C THR A 294 -0.59 21.60 2.03
N TYR A 295 0.24 20.70 1.48
CA TYR A 295 0.93 19.67 2.26
C TYR A 295 2.27 20.19 2.78
N ALA A 296 3.14 20.70 1.92
CA ALA A 296 4.43 21.29 2.29
C ALA A 296 4.60 22.63 1.58
N GLU A 297 5.08 23.64 2.33
CA GLU A 297 5.40 24.96 1.76
C GLU A 297 6.63 24.86 0.84
N GLU A 298 6.77 25.82 -0.09
CA GLU A 298 7.83 25.81 -1.11
C GLU A 298 9.22 25.68 -0.47
N GLU A 299 9.46 26.40 0.62
CA GLU A 299 10.71 26.39 1.39
C GLU A 299 11.00 25.02 2.02
N GLN A 300 9.96 24.22 2.28
CA GLN A 300 10.08 22.88 2.86
C GLN A 300 10.30 21.80 1.80
N THR A 301 10.03 22.07 0.52
CA THR A 301 10.12 21.04 -0.55
C THR A 301 11.53 20.51 -0.78
N HIS A 302 12.55 21.26 -0.38
CA HIS A 302 13.95 20.82 -0.40
C HIS A 302 14.28 19.82 0.72
N HIS A 303 13.44 19.72 1.76
CA HIS A 303 13.67 18.83 2.87
C HIS A 303 13.63 17.37 2.38
N PRO A 304 14.64 16.53 2.67
CA PRO A 304 14.73 15.17 2.13
C PRO A 304 13.62 14.23 2.62
N ARG A 305 12.85 14.59 3.66
CA ARG A 305 11.60 13.88 4.02
C ARG A 305 10.40 14.28 3.15
N VAL A 306 10.34 15.53 2.69
CA VAL A 306 9.29 15.98 1.76
C VAL A 306 9.58 15.44 0.36
N SER A 307 10.86 15.48 -0.04
CA SER A 307 11.37 15.01 -1.33
C SER A 307 12.41 13.89 -1.13
N PRO A 308 11.98 12.65 -0.84
CA PRO A 308 12.86 11.52 -0.51
C PRO A 308 13.78 11.07 -1.64
N GLY A 309 13.54 11.51 -2.88
CA GLY A 309 14.50 11.31 -3.97
C GLY A 309 15.81 12.08 -3.81
N LEU A 310 15.77 13.19 -3.05
CA LEU A 310 16.94 14.03 -2.81
C LEU A 310 17.89 13.43 -1.77
N ALA A 311 17.37 12.65 -0.80
CA ALA A 311 18.15 12.02 0.26
C ALA A 311 19.29 11.14 -0.29
N SER A 312 20.45 11.15 0.34
CA SER A 312 21.56 10.24 -0.01
C SER A 312 21.09 8.78 -0.01
N LEU A 313 21.62 7.97 -0.92
CA LEU A 313 21.35 6.53 -0.89
C LEU A 313 22.06 5.83 0.28
N GLU A 314 23.05 6.47 0.91
CA GLU A 314 23.59 6.03 2.19
C GLU A 314 22.54 6.09 3.31
N SER A 315 21.57 7.01 3.19
CA SER A 315 20.43 7.11 4.11
C SER A 315 19.38 6.01 3.87
N LEU A 316 19.43 5.28 2.75
CA LEU A 316 18.49 4.17 2.50
C LEU A 316 18.92 2.94 3.29
N HIS A 317 17.97 2.37 4.06
CA HIS A 317 18.22 1.20 4.89
C HIS A 317 18.95 0.09 4.11
N PRO A 318 20.01 -0.53 4.68
CA PRO A 318 20.78 -1.58 3.99
C PRO A 318 19.92 -2.76 3.52
N SER A 319 18.96 -3.19 4.35
CA SER A 319 18.04 -4.29 4.04
C SER A 319 16.93 -3.94 3.03
N ALA A 320 16.82 -2.67 2.61
CA ALA A 320 15.78 -2.24 1.67
C ALA A 320 15.98 -2.87 0.29
N ARG A 321 14.89 -3.44 -0.23
CA ARG A 321 14.76 -3.96 -1.59
C ARG A 321 13.62 -3.20 -2.26
N VAL A 322 13.85 -2.67 -3.46
CA VAL A 322 12.92 -1.76 -4.12
C VAL A 322 12.37 -2.38 -5.39
N PHE A 323 11.05 -2.46 -5.49
CA PHE A 323 10.31 -2.71 -6.71
C PHE A 323 9.68 -1.38 -7.15
N LEU A 324 10.04 -0.91 -8.34
CA LEU A 324 9.69 0.41 -8.83
C LEU A 324 8.90 0.29 -10.13
N VAL A 325 7.67 0.77 -10.16
CA VAL A 325 6.84 0.81 -11.36
C VAL A 325 6.83 2.23 -11.92
N LEU A 326 7.24 2.38 -13.17
CA LEU A 326 7.27 3.65 -13.87
C LEU A 326 6.24 3.68 -14.98
N CYS A 327 5.80 4.90 -15.31
CA CYS A 327 4.82 5.17 -16.35
C CYS A 327 5.48 6.09 -17.37
N GLU A 328 5.41 5.74 -18.65
CA GLU A 328 5.97 6.59 -19.71
C GLU A 328 5.26 7.94 -19.82
N LEU A 329 3.93 7.97 -19.66
CA LEU A 329 3.09 9.17 -19.81
C LEU A 329 2.80 9.81 -18.45
N ASP A 330 3.87 10.19 -17.75
CA ASP A 330 3.82 10.72 -16.38
C ASP A 330 4.73 11.94 -16.21
N THR A 331 4.24 12.97 -15.51
CA THR A 331 5.06 14.15 -15.16
C THR A 331 6.05 13.87 -14.03
N LEU A 332 5.96 12.71 -13.38
CA LEU A 332 6.95 12.20 -12.43
C LEU A 332 8.04 11.32 -13.11
N ALA A 333 7.96 11.10 -14.42
CA ALA A 333 8.84 10.17 -15.10
C ALA A 333 10.32 10.60 -15.06
N GLU A 334 10.63 11.89 -15.20
CA GLU A 334 12.01 12.39 -15.18
C GLU A 334 12.68 12.17 -13.83
N GLN A 335 12.07 12.64 -12.73
CA GLN A 335 12.58 12.42 -11.38
C GLN A 335 12.72 10.93 -11.03
N SER A 336 11.84 10.07 -11.58
CA SER A 336 11.95 8.63 -11.40
C SER A 336 13.17 8.05 -12.11
N LYS A 337 13.44 8.48 -13.35
CA LYS A 337 14.61 8.08 -14.13
C LYS A 337 15.91 8.57 -13.49
N GLU A 338 15.92 9.80 -12.97
CA GLU A 338 17.04 10.35 -12.20
C GLU A 338 17.34 9.50 -10.96
N TRP A 339 16.29 9.10 -10.22
CA TRP A 339 16.46 8.27 -9.03
C TRP A 339 16.94 6.84 -9.37
N VAL A 340 16.45 6.26 -10.47
CA VAL A 340 16.97 4.97 -10.98
C VAL A 340 18.46 5.08 -11.35
N ALA A 341 18.86 6.13 -12.05
CA ALA A 341 20.26 6.37 -12.38
C ALA A 341 21.11 6.55 -11.10
N LYS A 342 20.57 7.25 -10.08
CA LYS A 342 21.20 7.38 -8.76
C LYS A 342 21.44 6.02 -8.11
N MET A 343 20.45 5.12 -8.11
CA MET A 343 20.56 3.76 -7.56
C MET A 343 21.58 2.90 -8.32
N GLN A 344 21.62 3.02 -9.64
CA GLN A 344 22.58 2.30 -10.49
C GLN A 344 24.03 2.72 -10.21
N ASN A 345 24.25 4.03 -10.04
CA ASN A 345 25.56 4.59 -9.73
C ASN A 345 26.05 4.26 -8.31
N HIS A 346 25.16 3.94 -7.38
CA HIS A 346 25.48 3.61 -5.99
C HIS A 346 25.63 2.08 -5.76
N GLU A 347 25.75 1.29 -6.82
CA GLU A 347 25.97 -0.17 -6.75
C GLU A 347 24.92 -0.92 -5.90
N ARG A 348 23.67 -0.43 -5.81
CA ARG A 348 22.53 -1.09 -5.12
C ARG A 348 21.57 -1.79 -6.08
N THR A 349 22.01 -2.04 -7.32
CA THR A 349 21.16 -2.53 -8.42
C THR A 349 20.65 -3.95 -8.18
N GLU A 350 21.40 -4.77 -7.44
CA GLU A 350 21.01 -6.11 -6.99
C GLU A 350 19.78 -6.10 -6.09
N HIS A 351 19.44 -4.95 -5.48
CA HIS A 351 18.25 -4.77 -4.66
C HIS A 351 17.11 -4.00 -5.36
N LEU A 352 17.29 -3.63 -6.63
CA LEU A 352 16.32 -2.88 -7.43
C LEU A 352 15.68 -3.75 -8.53
N VAL A 353 14.36 -3.67 -8.67
CA VAL A 353 13.60 -4.16 -9.84
C VAL A 353 12.79 -2.98 -10.38
N VAL A 354 12.95 -2.69 -11.68
CA VAL A 354 12.21 -1.59 -12.34
C VAL A 354 11.31 -2.16 -13.42
N GLU A 355 10.04 -1.78 -13.39
CA GLU A 355 9.05 -2.00 -14.44
C GLU A 355 8.76 -0.66 -15.13
N ASP A 356 9.35 -0.43 -16.30
CA ASP A 356 9.02 0.76 -17.11
C ASP A 356 7.88 0.43 -18.06
N VAL A 357 6.68 0.96 -17.80
CA VAL A 357 5.47 0.57 -18.51
C VAL A 357 5.12 1.63 -19.57
N ALA A 358 5.33 1.26 -20.82
CA ALA A 358 5.10 2.11 -21.98
C ALA A 358 3.62 2.47 -22.13
N ASN A 359 3.35 3.67 -22.63
CA ASN A 359 2.02 4.23 -22.88
C ASN A 359 1.08 4.32 -21.65
N MET A 360 1.55 4.01 -20.44
CA MET A 360 0.75 4.12 -19.23
C MET A 360 0.79 5.53 -18.65
N LYS A 361 -0.37 6.00 -18.17
CA LYS A 361 -0.53 7.31 -17.53
C LYS A 361 -0.35 7.19 -16.03
N HIS A 362 0.00 8.29 -15.37
CA HIS A 362 -0.02 8.35 -13.90
C HIS A 362 -1.35 7.83 -13.31
N GLY A 363 -1.27 6.97 -12.29
CA GLY A 363 -2.46 6.45 -11.59
C GLY A 363 -3.20 5.31 -12.29
N TRP A 364 -2.71 4.80 -13.43
CA TRP A 364 -3.42 3.79 -14.24
C TRP A 364 -3.79 2.51 -13.47
N THR A 365 -2.93 2.05 -12.53
CA THR A 365 -3.23 0.85 -11.72
C THR A 365 -4.34 1.08 -10.68
N GLN A 366 -4.71 2.33 -10.40
CA GLN A 366 -5.81 2.68 -9.49
C GLN A 366 -7.14 2.91 -10.21
N MET A 367 -7.14 2.93 -11.53
CA MET A 367 -8.37 3.11 -12.29
C MET A 367 -9.25 1.86 -12.17
N PRO A 368 -10.59 2.03 -12.13
CA PRO A 368 -11.52 0.91 -12.21
C PRO A 368 -11.29 0.13 -13.50
N ASP A 369 -11.36 -1.20 -13.45
CA ASP A 369 -11.08 -2.02 -14.63
C ASP A 369 -12.05 -1.71 -15.78
N GLY A 370 -13.28 -1.29 -15.51
CA GLY A 370 -14.22 -0.85 -16.56
C GLY A 370 -13.74 0.35 -17.40
N TRP A 371 -12.72 1.08 -16.92
CA TRP A 371 -12.14 2.24 -17.61
C TRP A 371 -10.83 1.91 -18.34
N LEU A 372 -10.27 0.73 -18.10
CA LEU A 372 -9.02 0.27 -18.71
C LEU A 372 -9.30 -0.52 -20.00
N SER A 373 -8.45 -0.34 -21.00
CA SER A 373 -8.41 -1.22 -22.17
C SER A 373 -7.98 -2.64 -21.77
N PRO A 374 -8.22 -3.67 -22.61
CA PRO A 374 -7.71 -5.02 -22.34
C PRO A 374 -6.20 -5.07 -22.09
N GLU A 375 -5.42 -4.30 -22.86
CA GLU A 375 -3.96 -4.23 -22.74
C GLU A 375 -3.53 -3.55 -21.43
N GLU A 376 -4.23 -2.48 -21.04
CA GLU A 376 -4.01 -1.80 -19.75
C GLU A 376 -4.33 -2.74 -18.57
N LYS A 377 -5.39 -3.55 -18.66
CA LYS A 377 -5.71 -4.55 -17.64
C LYS A 377 -4.62 -5.62 -17.53
N GLN A 378 -4.20 -6.16 -18.67
CA GLN A 378 -3.16 -7.17 -18.70
C GLN A 378 -1.85 -6.64 -18.12
N ALA A 379 -1.47 -5.41 -18.45
CA ALA A 379 -0.30 -4.77 -17.85
C ALA A 379 -0.45 -4.61 -16.32
N LYS A 380 -1.64 -4.24 -15.84
CA LYS A 380 -1.93 -4.03 -14.42
C LYS A 380 -1.79 -5.35 -13.65
N GLU A 381 -2.38 -6.41 -14.18
CA GLU A 381 -2.28 -7.76 -13.64
C GLU A 381 -0.83 -8.26 -13.63
N ALA A 382 -0.08 -8.05 -14.72
CA ALA A 382 1.32 -8.46 -14.83
C ALA A 382 2.21 -7.74 -13.80
N VAL A 383 2.04 -6.43 -13.64
CA VAL A 383 2.78 -5.64 -12.65
C VAL A 383 2.44 -6.09 -11.23
N PHE A 384 1.17 -6.33 -10.91
CA PHE A 384 0.77 -6.82 -9.58
C PHE A 384 1.30 -8.22 -9.30
N ALA A 385 1.21 -9.15 -10.26
CA ALA A 385 1.78 -10.49 -10.13
C ALA A 385 3.30 -10.43 -9.86
N LYS A 386 4.01 -9.52 -10.54
CA LYS A 386 5.45 -9.34 -10.35
C LYS A 386 5.79 -8.68 -9.01
N ALA A 387 4.98 -7.74 -8.54
CA ALA A 387 5.11 -7.16 -7.20
C ALA A 387 4.95 -8.24 -6.10
N ILE A 388 3.99 -9.16 -6.28
CA ILE A 388 3.80 -10.31 -5.38
C ILE A 388 5.02 -11.22 -5.38
N ALA A 389 5.49 -11.62 -6.57
CA ALA A 389 6.69 -12.45 -6.71
C ALA A 389 7.93 -11.78 -6.10
N PHE A 390 8.04 -10.44 -6.22
CA PHE A 390 9.11 -9.67 -5.59
C PHE A 390 9.05 -9.72 -4.07
N VAL A 391 7.88 -9.55 -3.46
CA VAL A 391 7.72 -9.65 -2.00
C VAL A 391 8.02 -11.06 -1.51
N GLN A 392 7.53 -12.09 -2.20
CA GLN A 392 7.82 -13.49 -1.85
C GLN A 392 9.31 -13.80 -1.90
N TRP A 393 9.99 -13.40 -2.97
CA TRP A 393 11.45 -13.51 -3.08
C TRP A 393 12.16 -12.78 -1.93
N ALA A 394 11.75 -11.54 -1.65
CA ALA A 394 12.38 -10.75 -0.62
C ALA A 394 12.18 -11.34 0.77
N TRP A 395 10.98 -11.85 1.12
CA TRP A 395 10.70 -12.47 2.41
C TRP A 395 11.34 -13.85 2.60
N ASN A 396 11.44 -14.65 1.52
CA ASN A 396 11.95 -16.02 1.59
C ASN A 396 13.48 -16.10 1.37
N GLY A 397 14.12 -14.99 1.01
CA GLY A 397 15.56 -14.94 0.74
C GLY A 397 15.95 -15.71 -0.54
N SER A 398 17.21 -16.14 -0.60
CA SER A 398 17.79 -16.88 -1.75
C SER A 398 17.40 -18.36 -1.80
N ASP A 399 16.56 -18.85 -0.89
CA ASP A 399 16.31 -20.28 -0.65
C ASP A 399 15.31 -20.93 -1.62
N GLY A 400 15.07 -20.35 -2.80
CA GLY A 400 14.39 -21.06 -3.89
C GLY A 400 13.84 -20.19 -5.01
N ASP A 401 13.45 -18.95 -4.72
CA ASP A 401 12.86 -18.07 -5.73
C ASP A 401 13.92 -17.17 -6.39
N THR A 402 13.90 -17.12 -7.73
CA THR A 402 14.78 -16.20 -8.47
C THR A 402 14.23 -14.78 -8.41
N LYS A 403 15.05 -13.81 -8.02
CA LYS A 403 14.73 -12.37 -8.09
C LYS A 403 14.08 -12.05 -9.44
N PRO A 404 12.91 -11.37 -9.48
CA PRO A 404 12.34 -10.88 -10.73
C PRO A 404 13.31 -9.98 -11.49
N ARG A 405 13.34 -10.09 -12.82
CA ARG A 405 14.19 -9.24 -13.66
C ARG A 405 13.52 -7.89 -13.90
N SER A 406 14.29 -6.83 -14.02
CA SER A 406 13.77 -5.53 -14.48
C SER A 406 13.38 -5.64 -15.95
N GLU A 407 12.24 -5.07 -16.32
CA GLU A 407 11.69 -5.16 -17.66
C GLU A 407 11.10 -3.83 -18.13
N VAL A 408 11.15 -3.62 -19.45
CA VAL A 408 10.34 -2.59 -20.13
C VAL A 408 9.10 -3.30 -20.64
N ILE A 409 7.94 -2.95 -20.08
CA ILE A 409 6.65 -3.52 -20.47
C ILE A 409 6.08 -2.64 -21.59
N VAL A 410 5.88 -3.22 -22.77
CA VAL A 410 5.16 -2.57 -23.87
C VAL A 410 3.82 -3.28 -24.03
N PRO A 411 2.69 -2.66 -23.59
CA PRO A 411 1.37 -3.21 -23.82
C PRO A 411 1.13 -3.32 -25.33
N GLN A 412 0.99 -4.54 -25.84
CA GLN A 412 0.71 -4.80 -27.26
C GLN A 412 -0.80 -4.94 -27.46
N LYS A 413 -1.34 -4.31 -28.50
CA LYS A 413 -2.68 -4.68 -29.01
C LYS A 413 -2.55 -6.07 -29.61
N ASP A 414 -3.35 -7.03 -29.13
CA ASP A 414 -3.36 -8.44 -29.57
C ASP A 414 -2.82 -8.64 -31.00
N THR A 415 -1.52 -8.95 -31.08
CA THR A 415 -0.94 -9.59 -32.26
C THR A 415 -0.61 -11.00 -31.82
N GLU A 416 -1.37 -11.95 -32.35
CA GLU A 416 -0.90 -13.34 -32.45
C GLU A 416 0.57 -13.32 -32.91
N GLN A 417 1.42 -14.06 -32.20
CA GLN A 417 2.87 -14.25 -32.37
C GLN A 417 3.79 -13.36 -31.52
N VAL A 418 4.19 -13.94 -30.38
CA VAL A 418 5.32 -13.53 -29.56
C VAL A 418 6.61 -13.62 -30.38
N SER A 419 7.25 -12.48 -30.64
CA SER A 419 8.71 -12.42 -30.80
C SER A 419 9.29 -11.67 -29.61
N LYS A 420 10.01 -12.39 -28.73
CA LYS A 420 10.76 -11.81 -27.63
C LYS A 420 12.05 -11.22 -28.20
N THR A 421 12.14 -9.90 -28.33
CA THR A 421 13.43 -9.25 -28.60
C THR A 421 14.08 -8.89 -27.28
N THR A 422 15.07 -9.70 -26.87
CA THR A 422 16.00 -9.34 -25.79
C THR A 422 16.99 -8.33 -26.36
N VAL A 423 16.92 -7.06 -25.94
CA VAL A 423 17.97 -6.10 -26.28
C VAL A 423 19.15 -6.35 -25.35
N SER A 424 20.19 -7.00 -25.89
CA SER A 424 21.50 -7.11 -25.27
C SER A 424 22.22 -5.77 -25.41
N THR A 425 22.54 -5.12 -24.31
CA THR A 425 23.49 -4.00 -24.27
C THR A 425 24.89 -4.53 -24.60
N ALA A 426 25.34 -4.33 -25.83
CA ALA A 426 26.71 -4.64 -26.24
C ALA A 426 27.66 -3.57 -25.67
N SER A 427 28.65 -4.05 -24.92
CA SER A 427 29.79 -3.31 -24.41
C SER A 427 30.63 -2.72 -25.55
N MET A 428 31.02 -1.45 -25.42
CA MET A 428 32.16 -0.89 -26.13
C MET A 428 33.43 -1.64 -25.73
N ALA A 429 34.17 -2.14 -26.72
CA ALA A 429 35.56 -2.55 -26.57
C ALA A 429 36.36 -1.93 -27.72
N GLU A 430 37.43 -1.23 -27.34
CA GLU A 430 38.49 -0.71 -28.19
C GLU A 430 39.22 -1.80 -28.99
N GLN A 431 39.79 -1.38 -30.12
CA GLN A 431 40.94 -1.89 -30.92
C GLN A 431 40.62 -1.58 -32.40
N ASP A 432 41.40 -0.87 -33.21
CA ASP A 432 42.75 -0.29 -33.16
C ASP A 432 42.75 0.98 -34.05
#